data_AF-X1QRY0-F1
#
_entry.id   AF-X1QRY0-F1
#
_cell.length_a   1.000
_cell.length_b   1.000
_cell.length_c   1.000
_cell.angle_alpha   90.00
_cell.angle_beta   90.00
_cell.angle_gamma   90.00
#
_symmetry.space_group_name_H-M   'P 1'
#
loop_
_entity.id
_entity.type
_entity.pdbx_description
1 polymer ?
#
loop_
_entity_poly.entity_id
_entity_poly.type
_entity_poly.pdbx_seq_one_letter_code
_entity_poly.pdbx_strand_id
1 'polypeptide(L)'
;MFKGSLVAMITPFTESGEIDERGIKELVEFHIKNGTNGIVPCGTTGESPTLSHEEHKKVIDITLEAVAGRVPVIAGTGSNSTREAFDLTSHAKEAGADGALIVVPYYNKPTQKGLYIHYRKLAEEIDIPIIVYNVPSRTGVNLLPETLILKIFLFFKSWKISSGIIIPAKVSTANLFLEINLFS
;
A
#
# COMPACT_ATOMS: atom_id res chain seq x y z
N MET A 1 10.04 -9.99 0.77
CA MET A 1 9.13 -9.60 1.87
C MET A 1 9.62 -8.28 2.44
N PHE A 2 8.73 -7.31 2.59
CA PHE A 2 9.02 -5.98 3.10
C PHE A 2 9.16 -6.02 4.62
N LYS A 3 10.20 -5.38 5.16
CA LYS A 3 10.49 -5.36 6.60
C LYS A 3 11.38 -4.17 6.94
N GLY A 4 11.38 -3.78 8.21
CA GLY A 4 12.17 -2.65 8.71
C GLY A 4 11.45 -1.31 8.57
N SER A 5 12.21 -0.22 8.48
CA SER A 5 11.67 1.13 8.33
C SER A 5 11.21 1.38 6.90
N LEU A 6 9.90 1.38 6.69
CA LEU A 6 9.27 1.73 5.41
C LEU A 6 8.67 3.12 5.53
N VAL A 7 9.15 4.08 4.75
CA VAL A 7 8.65 5.46 4.85
C VAL A 7 7.38 5.66 4.02
N ALA A 8 6.32 6.16 4.65
CA ALA A 8 5.19 6.78 3.95
C ALA A 8 5.63 8.17 3.45
N MET A 9 6.13 8.22 2.22
CA MET A 9 6.78 9.41 1.67
C MET A 9 5.72 10.47 1.33
N ILE A 10 6.00 11.73 1.66
CA ILE A 10 5.21 12.87 1.18
C ILE A 10 5.37 13.01 -0.33
N THR A 11 4.46 13.75 -0.98
CA THR A 11 4.60 14.13 -2.39
C THR A 11 4.99 15.60 -2.46
N PRO A 12 6.26 15.94 -2.78
CA PRO A 12 6.67 17.31 -3.03
C PRO A 12 5.89 17.95 -4.18
N PHE A 13 5.47 19.20 -3.96
CA PHE A 13 4.84 20.05 -4.97
C PHE A 13 5.61 21.35 -5.11
N THR A 14 5.60 21.92 -6.31
CA THR A 14 6.12 23.27 -6.58
C THR A 14 5.19 24.32 -5.97
N GLU A 15 5.62 25.58 -5.92
CA GLU A 15 4.75 26.70 -5.49
C GLU A 15 3.49 26.86 -6.35
N SER A 16 3.53 26.39 -7.60
CA SER A 16 2.36 26.39 -8.50
C SER A 16 1.42 25.20 -8.27
N GLY A 17 1.74 24.28 -7.35
CA GLY A 17 0.94 23.09 -7.07
C GLY A 17 1.19 21.91 -8.01
N GLU A 18 2.20 21.98 -8.86
CA GLU A 18 2.58 20.89 -9.76
C GLU A 18 3.49 19.89 -9.03
N ILE A 19 3.53 18.64 -9.47
CA ILE A 19 4.44 17.63 -8.91
C ILE A 19 5.90 18.09 -9.05
N ASP A 20 6.62 18.20 -7.93
CA ASP A 20 8.04 18.51 -7.91
C ASP A 20 8.87 17.22 -8.06
N GLU A 21 9.13 16.86 -9.31
CA GLU A 21 9.89 15.65 -9.66
C GLU A 21 11.30 15.65 -9.06
N ARG A 22 11.94 16.82 -9.00
CA ARG A 22 13.28 16.97 -8.43
C ARG A 22 13.22 16.74 -6.92
N GLY A 23 12.25 17.35 -6.25
CA GLY A 23 12.01 17.15 -4.82
C GLY A 23 11.77 15.68 -4.47
N ILE A 24 10.99 14.95 -5.28
CA ILE A 24 10.79 13.50 -5.11
C ILE A 24 12.13 12.77 -5.19
N LYS A 25 12.93 13.01 -6.23
CA LYS A 25 14.25 12.37 -6.42
C LYS A 25 15.20 12.66 -5.24
N GLU A 26 15.24 13.90 -4.77
CA GLU A 26 16.06 14.32 -3.63
C GLU A 26 15.62 13.64 -2.31
N LEU A 27 14.31 13.52 -2.06
CA LEU A 27 13.78 12.79 -0.89
C LEU A 27 14.08 11.29 -0.95
N VAL A 28 13.96 10.67 -2.12
CA VAL A 28 14.33 9.27 -2.32
C VAL A 28 15.80 9.04 -1.97
N GLU A 29 16.71 9.87 -2.49
CA GLU A 29 18.14 9.79 -2.16
C GLU A 29 18.40 10.01 -0.67
N PHE A 30 17.72 10.98 -0.05
CA PHE A 30 17.81 11.21 1.39
C PHE A 30 17.43 9.94 2.17
N HIS A 31 16.31 9.30 1.85
CA HIS A 31 15.87 8.09 2.55
C HIS A 31 16.83 6.92 2.37
N ILE A 32 17.31 6.69 1.15
CA ILE A 32 18.26 5.62 0.84
C ILE A 32 19.58 5.86 1.59
N LYS A 33 20.12 7.08 1.56
CA LYS A 33 21.36 7.46 2.25
C LYS A 33 21.26 7.28 3.77
N ASN A 34 20.07 7.47 4.34
CA ASN A 34 19.82 7.32 5.78
C ASN A 34 19.33 5.92 6.17
N GLY A 35 19.40 4.93 5.27
CA GLY A 35 19.17 3.52 5.61
C GLY A 35 17.70 3.12 5.76
N THR A 36 16.78 3.88 5.16
CA THR A 36 15.37 3.47 5.06
C THR A 36 15.28 2.16 4.27
N ASN A 37 14.46 1.21 4.71
CA ASN A 37 14.38 -0.14 4.14
C ASN A 37 13.40 -0.26 2.96
N GLY A 38 12.59 0.76 2.69
CA GLY A 38 11.66 0.81 1.56
C GLY A 38 10.85 2.10 1.54
N ILE A 39 10.29 2.43 0.39
CA ILE A 39 9.58 3.68 0.15
C ILE A 39 8.14 3.38 -0.26
N VAL A 40 7.20 4.10 0.34
CA VAL A 40 5.77 4.00 0.06
C VAL A 40 5.29 5.34 -0.50
N PRO A 41 5.32 5.54 -1.84
CA PRO A 41 4.76 6.72 -2.46
C PRO A 41 3.23 6.64 -2.48
N CYS A 42 2.57 7.80 -2.62
CA CYS A 42 1.12 7.91 -2.81
C CYS A 42 0.29 7.18 -1.73
N GLY A 43 0.82 7.05 -0.50
CA GLY A 43 0.02 6.69 0.67
C GLY A 43 -0.84 7.88 1.14
N THR A 44 -1.47 7.74 2.30
CA THR A 44 -2.19 8.87 2.93
C THR A 44 -1.29 10.08 3.18
N THR A 45 -0.05 9.85 3.62
CA THR A 45 0.97 10.90 3.85
C THR A 45 1.43 11.55 2.54
N GLY A 46 1.39 10.81 1.43
CA GLY A 46 1.69 11.31 0.09
C GLY A 46 0.50 11.96 -0.61
N GLU A 47 -0.56 12.29 0.15
CA GLU A 47 -1.72 13.05 -0.32
C GLU A 47 -2.47 12.39 -1.48
N SER A 48 -2.55 11.05 -1.48
CA SER A 48 -3.24 10.29 -2.54
C SER A 48 -4.66 10.78 -2.91
N PRO A 49 -5.49 11.34 -2.01
CA PRO A 49 -6.82 11.83 -2.39
C PRO A 49 -6.84 13.12 -3.23
N THR A 50 -5.74 13.88 -3.27
CA THR A 50 -5.66 15.16 -4.01
C THR A 50 -4.88 15.05 -5.31
N LEU A 51 -4.26 13.90 -5.58
CA LEU A 51 -3.64 13.59 -6.87
C LEU A 51 -4.69 13.12 -7.86
N SER A 52 -4.64 13.65 -9.09
CA SER A 52 -5.29 12.99 -10.22
C SER A 52 -4.66 11.61 -10.46
N HIS A 53 -5.36 10.71 -11.16
CA HIS A 53 -4.80 9.39 -11.47
C HIS A 53 -3.51 9.47 -12.30
N GLU A 54 -3.39 10.48 -13.16
CA GLU A 54 -2.18 10.66 -13.97
C GLU A 54 -1.02 11.18 -13.12
N GLU A 55 -1.26 12.11 -12.20
CA GLU A 55 -0.23 12.54 -11.23
C GLU A 55 0.18 11.41 -10.29
N HIS A 56 -0.78 10.60 -9.84
CA HIS A 56 -0.52 9.45 -8.99
C HIS A 56 0.43 8.47 -9.69
N LYS A 57 0.12 8.06 -10.92
CA LYS A 57 1.00 7.22 -11.74
C LYS A 57 2.37 7.85 -11.93
N LYS A 58 2.42 9.15 -12.26
CA LYS A 58 3.65 9.92 -12.45
C LYS A 58 4.53 9.90 -11.19
N VAL A 59 3.97 10.08 -10.00
CA VAL A 59 4.73 10.02 -8.73
C VAL A 59 5.30 8.63 -8.48
N ILE A 60 4.53 7.56 -8.79
CA ILE A 60 5.02 6.17 -8.72
C ILE A 60 6.21 5.99 -9.67
N ASP A 61 6.07 6.41 -10.92
CA ASP A 61 7.11 6.25 -11.95
C ASP A 61 8.40 6.99 -11.57
N ILE A 62 8.29 8.25 -11.13
CA ILE A 62 9.44 9.04 -10.68
C ILE A 62 10.10 8.39 -9.45
N THR A 63 9.30 7.88 -8.51
CA THR A 63 9.82 7.21 -7.32
C THR A 63 10.58 5.95 -7.70
N LEU A 64 10.06 5.13 -8.62
CA LEU A 64 10.71 3.91 -9.09
C LEU A 64 12.00 4.21 -9.85
N GLU A 65 11.98 5.20 -10.75
CA GLU A 65 13.16 5.70 -11.47
C GLU A 65 14.24 6.14 -10.48
N ALA A 66 13.85 6.97 -9.50
CA ALA A 66 14.75 7.47 -8.47
C ALA A 66 15.31 6.33 -7.63
N VAL A 67 14.49 5.36 -7.20
CA VAL A 67 14.97 4.25 -6.36
C VAL A 67 15.93 3.33 -7.10
N ALA A 68 15.71 3.11 -8.40
CA ALA A 68 16.57 2.28 -9.26
C ALA A 68 16.89 0.90 -8.66
N GLY A 69 15.89 0.27 -8.01
CA GLY A 69 16.00 -1.06 -7.41
C GLY A 69 16.84 -1.16 -6.13
N ARG A 70 17.30 -0.05 -5.54
CA ARG A 70 18.15 -0.07 -4.33
C ARG A 70 17.41 -0.47 -3.05
N VAL A 71 16.12 -0.15 -2.97
CA VAL A 71 15.20 -0.54 -1.89
C VAL A 71 13.85 -0.88 -2.49
N PRO A 72 13.00 -1.69 -1.84
CA PRO A 72 11.66 -1.96 -2.35
C PRO A 72 10.77 -0.71 -2.38
N VAL A 73 9.94 -0.61 -3.40
CA VAL A 73 8.87 0.39 -3.52
C VAL A 73 7.50 -0.28 -3.39
N ILE A 74 6.68 0.22 -2.46
CA ILE A 74 5.33 -0.27 -2.22
C ILE A 74 4.35 0.85 -2.57
N ALA A 75 3.74 0.80 -3.75
CA ALA A 75 2.89 1.89 -4.23
C ALA A 75 1.53 1.93 -3.49
N GLY A 76 1.14 3.10 -2.98
CA GLY A 76 -0.17 3.32 -2.37
C GLY A 76 -1.29 3.39 -3.41
N THR A 77 -1.94 2.27 -3.71
CA THR A 77 -2.85 2.14 -4.87
C THR A 77 -4.31 1.88 -4.48
N GLY A 78 -4.63 2.00 -3.19
CA GLY A 78 -6.00 1.83 -2.70
C GLY A 78 -6.92 2.99 -3.06
N SER A 79 -8.16 2.64 -3.44
CA SER A 79 -9.27 3.57 -3.67
C SER A 79 -10.55 3.01 -3.05
N ASN A 80 -11.55 3.86 -2.84
CA ASN A 80 -12.90 3.40 -2.52
C ASN A 80 -13.66 2.79 -3.72
N SER A 81 -13.11 2.91 -4.92
CA SER A 81 -13.57 2.28 -6.15
C SER A 81 -12.68 1.09 -6.50
N THR A 82 -13.25 -0.11 -6.61
CA THR A 82 -12.50 -1.31 -7.00
C THR A 82 -11.86 -1.18 -8.39
N ARG A 83 -12.51 -0.46 -9.31
CA ARG A 83 -11.97 -0.24 -10.66
C ARG A 83 -10.73 0.64 -10.60
N GLU A 84 -10.79 1.75 -9.87
CA GLU A 84 -9.64 2.67 -9.74
C GLU A 84 -8.47 2.00 -9.01
N ALA A 85 -8.75 1.26 -7.94
CA ALA A 85 -7.74 0.48 -7.25
C ALA A 85 -7.08 -0.54 -8.19
N PHE A 86 -7.87 -1.20 -9.06
CA PHE A 86 -7.36 -2.12 -10.07
C PHE A 86 -6.46 -1.41 -11.08
N ASP A 87 -6.88 -0.27 -11.62
CA ASP A 87 -6.14 0.49 -12.62
C ASP A 87 -4.79 0.98 -12.06
N LEU A 88 -4.80 1.57 -10.86
CA LEU A 88 -3.59 2.05 -10.19
C LEU A 88 -2.65 0.91 -9.78
N THR A 89 -3.19 -0.21 -9.27
CA THR A 89 -2.38 -1.38 -8.90
C THR A 89 -1.77 -2.04 -10.13
N SER A 90 -2.51 -2.10 -11.25
CA SER A 90 -2.00 -2.64 -12.52
C SER A 90 -0.86 -1.80 -13.06
N HIS A 91 -1.04 -0.47 -13.09
CA HIS A 91 0.04 0.46 -13.46
C HIS A 91 1.26 0.29 -12.56
N ALA A 92 1.09 0.27 -11.23
CA ALA A 92 2.21 0.12 -10.30
C ALA A 92 2.99 -1.19 -10.55
N LYS A 93 2.30 -2.30 -10.83
CA LYS A 93 2.94 -3.56 -11.21
C LYS A 93 3.71 -3.44 -12.53
N GLU A 94 3.10 -2.86 -13.56
CA GLU A 94 3.70 -2.70 -14.89
C GLU A 94 4.94 -1.78 -14.85
N ALA A 95 4.89 -0.73 -14.02
CA ALA A 95 6.01 0.19 -13.78
C ALA A 95 7.17 -0.46 -12.98
N GLY A 96 6.91 -1.58 -12.31
CA GLY A 96 7.94 -2.34 -11.56
C GLY A 96 7.95 -2.13 -10.06
N ALA A 97 6.84 -1.67 -9.45
CA ALA A 97 6.71 -1.66 -7.99
C ALA A 97 6.78 -3.08 -7.41
N ASP A 98 7.46 -3.21 -6.28
CA ASP A 98 7.61 -4.50 -5.60
C ASP A 98 6.34 -4.94 -4.88
N GLY A 99 5.48 -3.99 -4.51
CA GLY A 99 4.25 -4.23 -3.79
C GLY A 99 3.22 -3.09 -3.92
N ALA A 100 2.02 -3.34 -3.42
CA ALA A 100 0.92 -2.40 -3.39
C ALA A 100 0.35 -2.26 -1.97
N LEU A 101 0.17 -1.03 -1.48
CA LEU A 101 -0.52 -0.72 -0.23
C LEU A 101 -1.95 -0.28 -0.54
N ILE A 102 -2.94 -1.07 -0.11
CA ILE A 102 -4.34 -0.90 -0.51
C ILE A 102 -5.19 -0.62 0.73
N VAL A 103 -5.56 0.65 0.90
CA VAL A 103 -6.44 1.11 1.97
C VAL A 103 -7.84 0.53 1.84
N VAL A 104 -8.49 0.28 2.98
CA VAL A 104 -9.92 -0.08 3.02
C VAL A 104 -10.74 1.02 2.31
N PRO A 105 -11.67 0.65 1.40
CA PRO A 105 -12.57 1.61 0.76
C PRO A 105 -13.23 2.56 1.75
N TYR A 106 -12.89 3.85 1.60
CA TYR A 106 -13.34 4.95 2.44
C TYR A 106 -14.62 5.59 1.90
N TYR A 107 -15.34 6.32 2.76
CA TYR A 107 -16.57 7.06 2.43
C TYR A 107 -17.80 6.20 2.12
N ASN A 108 -17.73 5.28 1.14
CA ASN A 108 -18.87 4.46 0.68
C ASN A 108 -19.22 3.28 1.61
N LYS A 109 -18.40 3.03 2.64
CA LYS A 109 -18.63 2.10 3.74
C LYS A 109 -19.14 0.71 3.31
N PRO A 110 -18.38 -0.07 2.53
CA PRO A 110 -18.83 -1.38 2.05
C PRO A 110 -19.01 -2.37 3.19
N THR A 111 -19.86 -3.38 2.96
CA THR A 111 -19.98 -4.52 3.87
C THR A 111 -18.70 -5.35 3.91
N GLN A 112 -18.53 -6.18 4.94
CA GLN A 112 -17.40 -7.13 5.02
C GLN A 112 -17.32 -8.06 3.79
N LYS A 113 -18.46 -8.49 3.23
CA LYS A 113 -18.50 -9.25 1.98
C LYS A 113 -18.00 -8.42 0.80
N GLY A 114 -18.35 -7.13 0.74
CA GLY A 114 -17.84 -6.19 -0.26
C GLY A 114 -16.33 -6.00 -0.17
N LEU A 115 -15.79 -5.81 1.04
CA LEU A 115 -14.34 -5.73 1.29
C LEU A 115 -13.61 -6.98 0.78
N TYR A 116 -14.13 -8.16 1.11
CA TYR A 116 -13.58 -9.40 0.60
C TYR A 116 -13.54 -9.44 -0.93
N ILE A 117 -14.65 -9.13 -1.61
CA ILE A 117 -14.72 -9.14 -3.07
C ILE A 117 -13.75 -8.13 -3.69
N HIS A 118 -13.65 -6.94 -3.09
CA HIS A 118 -12.72 -5.88 -3.52
C HIS A 118 -11.27 -6.39 -3.50
N TYR A 119 -10.77 -6.89 -2.36
CA TYR A 119 -9.39 -7.37 -2.26
C TYR A 119 -9.13 -8.63 -3.07
N ARG A 120 -10.09 -9.56 -3.13
CA ARG A 120 -9.96 -10.78 -3.95
C ARG A 120 -9.77 -10.44 -5.42
N LYS A 121 -10.57 -9.53 -5.97
CA LYS A 121 -10.47 -9.10 -7.38
C LYS A 121 -9.06 -8.63 -7.72
N LEU A 122 -8.46 -7.82 -6.83
CA LEU A 122 -7.10 -7.31 -7.01
C LEU A 122 -6.06 -8.43 -6.90
N ALA A 123 -6.16 -9.29 -5.87
CA ALA A 123 -5.21 -10.36 -5.62
C ALA A 123 -5.25 -11.51 -6.64
N GLU A 124 -6.41 -11.80 -7.24
CA GLU A 124 -6.56 -12.85 -8.25
C GLU A 124 -6.03 -12.41 -9.63
N GLU A 125 -6.13 -11.12 -9.95
CA GLU A 125 -5.88 -10.63 -11.31
C GLU A 125 -4.56 -9.86 -11.46
N ILE A 126 -4.02 -9.34 -10.36
CA ILE A 126 -2.77 -8.58 -10.36
C ILE A 126 -1.73 -9.32 -9.54
N ASP A 127 -0.81 -10.00 -10.23
CA ASP A 127 0.32 -10.73 -9.61
C ASP A 127 1.37 -9.75 -9.05
N ILE A 128 1.03 -9.06 -7.95
CA ILE A 128 1.89 -8.18 -7.15
C ILE A 128 1.57 -8.42 -5.66
N PRO A 129 2.58 -8.41 -4.76
CA PRO A 129 2.32 -8.44 -3.31
C PRO A 129 1.41 -7.31 -2.84
N ILE A 130 0.28 -7.64 -2.20
CA ILE A 130 -0.68 -6.67 -1.66
C ILE A 130 -0.56 -6.60 -0.13
N ILE A 131 -0.45 -5.38 0.39
CA ILE A 131 -0.54 -5.04 1.81
C ILE A 131 -1.90 -4.37 2.04
N VAL A 132 -2.74 -5.00 2.86
CA VAL A 132 -4.03 -4.45 3.26
C VAL A 132 -3.83 -3.39 4.34
N TYR A 133 -4.37 -2.18 4.12
CA TYR A 133 -4.25 -1.07 5.06
C TYR A 133 -5.59 -0.72 5.70
N ASN A 134 -5.74 -1.08 6.97
CA ASN A 134 -6.94 -0.83 7.77
C ASN A 134 -6.73 0.38 8.69
N VAL A 135 -7.45 1.48 8.44
CA VAL A 135 -7.40 2.72 9.23
C VAL A 135 -8.82 3.26 9.46
N PRO A 136 -9.60 2.64 10.39
CA PRO A 136 -11.04 2.89 10.52
C PRO A 136 -11.41 4.34 10.82
N SER A 137 -10.53 5.08 11.51
CA SER A 137 -10.72 6.50 11.82
C SER A 137 -10.79 7.38 10.57
N ARG A 138 -10.22 6.93 9.44
CA ARG A 138 -10.26 7.64 8.15
C ARG A 138 -11.25 7.01 7.17
N THR A 139 -11.45 5.70 7.22
CA THR A 139 -12.29 4.98 6.24
C THR A 139 -13.75 4.89 6.65
N GLY A 140 -14.05 4.99 7.96
CA GLY A 140 -15.39 4.80 8.50
C GLY A 140 -15.86 3.33 8.50
N VAL A 141 -14.97 2.38 8.19
CA VAL A 141 -15.20 0.93 8.26
C VAL A 141 -13.99 0.24 8.83
N ASN A 142 -14.22 -0.64 9.79
CA ASN A 142 -13.19 -1.54 10.30
C ASN A 142 -13.21 -2.86 9.51
N LEU A 143 -12.08 -3.21 8.86
CA LEU A 143 -11.91 -4.54 8.29
C LEU A 143 -11.72 -5.55 9.42
N LEU A 144 -12.64 -6.50 9.54
CA LEU A 144 -12.59 -7.49 10.61
C LEU A 144 -11.58 -8.60 10.28
N PRO A 145 -10.88 -9.15 11.29
CA PRO A 145 -9.91 -10.23 11.07
C PRO A 145 -10.52 -11.46 10.39
N GLU A 146 -11.77 -11.80 10.68
CA GLU A 146 -12.49 -12.92 10.05
C GLU A 146 -12.62 -12.74 8.54
N THR A 147 -12.85 -11.50 8.09
CA THR A 147 -12.93 -11.14 6.67
C THR A 147 -11.58 -11.33 5.97
N LEU A 148 -10.49 -11.00 6.67
CA LEU A 148 -9.13 -11.14 6.18
C LEU A 148 -8.74 -12.64 6.11
N ILE A 149 -8.89 -13.37 7.22
CA ILE A 149 -8.45 -14.75 7.41
C ILE A 149 -9.23 -15.75 6.55
N LEU A 150 -10.55 -15.64 6.51
CA LEU A 150 -11.36 -16.74 5.94
C LEU A 150 -11.35 -16.78 4.42
N LYS A 151 -10.91 -15.72 3.72
CA LYS A 151 -11.17 -15.62 2.29
C LYS A 151 -10.09 -14.97 1.42
N ILE A 152 -9.18 -14.15 1.97
CA ILE A 152 -8.14 -13.47 1.18
C ILE A 152 -6.83 -14.30 1.12
N PHE A 153 -6.55 -15.12 2.13
CA PHE A 153 -5.27 -15.86 2.25
C PHE A 153 -5.05 -17.03 1.28
N LEU A 154 -6.07 -17.49 0.56
CA LEU A 154 -5.97 -18.67 -0.30
C LEU A 154 -5.26 -18.44 -1.63
N PHE A 155 -4.90 -17.19 -1.98
CA PHE A 155 -4.44 -16.83 -3.33
C PHE A 155 -2.99 -16.31 -3.42
N PHE A 156 -2.26 -16.16 -2.31
CA PHE A 156 -0.88 -15.61 -2.33
C PHE A 156 0.19 -16.72 -2.54
N LYS A 157 1.03 -16.55 -3.57
CA LYS A 157 1.96 -17.58 -4.10
C LYS A 157 3.30 -17.80 -3.37
N SER A 158 3.67 -17.03 -2.33
CA SER A 158 4.93 -17.28 -1.59
C SER A 158 4.98 -16.63 -0.19
N TRP A 159 5.60 -17.33 0.78
CA TRP A 159 5.58 -17.01 2.22
C TRP A 159 6.96 -17.21 2.88
N LYS A 160 7.46 -16.23 3.65
CA LYS A 160 8.58 -16.40 4.62
C LYS A 160 8.61 -15.25 5.64
N ILE A 161 8.63 -15.59 6.94
CA ILE A 161 8.32 -14.73 8.10
C ILE A 161 9.42 -13.69 8.45
N SER A 162 9.07 -12.41 8.62
CA SER A 162 9.79 -11.39 9.44
C SER A 162 8.97 -10.10 9.70
N SER A 163 8.63 -9.85 10.97
CA SER A 163 7.72 -8.85 11.59
C SER A 163 7.48 -7.48 10.91
N GLY A 164 6.17 -7.14 10.74
CA GLY A 164 5.63 -5.77 10.89
C GLY A 164 4.76 -5.18 9.76
N ILE A 165 3.93 -5.87 8.97
CA ILE A 165 2.67 -6.56 9.30
C ILE A 165 2.75 -7.97 8.72
N ILE A 166 2.69 -8.95 9.61
CA ILE A 166 2.64 -10.39 9.30
C ILE A 166 1.49 -10.92 10.14
N ILE A 167 0.51 -11.59 9.53
CA ILE A 167 -0.39 -12.43 10.33
C ILE A 167 0.39 -13.72 10.65
N PRO A 168 0.51 -14.09 11.94
CA PRO A 168 1.52 -15.04 12.44
C PRO A 168 1.34 -16.47 11.93
N ALA A 169 2.48 -17.16 11.75
CA ALA A 169 2.48 -18.62 11.66
C ALA A 169 2.15 -19.19 13.04
N LYS A 170 1.01 -19.90 13.11
CA LYS A 170 0.37 -20.53 14.29
C LYS A 170 -0.21 -19.56 15.32
N VAL A 171 -1.44 -19.12 15.08
CA VAL A 171 -2.32 -18.64 16.16
C VAL A 171 -3.65 -19.36 16.07
N SER A 172 -3.98 -20.13 17.11
CA SER A 172 -5.35 -20.59 17.35
C SER A 172 -6.23 -19.35 17.55
N THR A 173 -7.47 -19.42 17.08
CA THR A 173 -8.45 -18.33 16.93
C THR A 173 -8.60 -17.36 18.13
N ALA A 174 -8.14 -17.72 19.33
CA ALA A 174 -8.21 -16.90 20.54
C ALA A 174 -7.13 -15.79 20.67
N ASN A 175 -5.93 -15.92 20.11
CA ASN A 175 -4.83 -14.95 20.34
C ASN A 175 -4.69 -13.87 19.25
N LEU A 176 -5.58 -13.85 18.26
CA LEU A 176 -5.53 -12.93 17.12
C LEU A 176 -5.82 -11.46 17.49
N PHE A 177 -6.43 -11.21 18.66
CA PHE A 177 -6.90 -9.89 19.07
C PHE A 177 -5.82 -8.97 19.67
N LEU A 178 -4.63 -9.49 20.01
CA LEU A 178 -3.63 -8.75 20.79
C LEU A 178 -2.53 -8.05 19.96
N GLU A 179 -2.31 -8.43 18.70
CA GLU A 179 -1.18 -7.93 17.89
C GLU A 179 -1.54 -6.86 16.83
N ILE A 180 -2.81 -6.41 16.79
CA ILE A 180 -3.28 -5.38 15.82
C ILE A 180 -2.97 -3.95 16.31
N ASN A 181 -1.79 -3.74 16.88
CA ASN A 181 -1.22 -2.41 17.07
C ASN A 181 0.21 -2.49 16.54
N LEU A 182 0.52 -1.69 15.50
CA LEU A 182 1.80 -0.98 15.28
C LEU A 182 1.96 -0.61 13.81
N PHE A 183 1.57 0.62 13.50
CA PHE A 183 2.44 1.58 12.80
C PHE A 183 2.25 2.92 13.54
N SER A 184 3.15 3.18 14.49
CA SER A 184 3.37 4.47 15.13
C SER A 184 4.87 4.68 15.25
#